data_AF-A0A1B1DXY3-F1
#
_entry.id   AF-A0A1B1DXY3-F1
#
_cell.length_a   1.000
_cell.length_b   1.000
_cell.length_c   1.000
_cell.angle_alpha   90.00
_cell.angle_beta   90.00
_cell.angle_gamma   90.00
#
_symmetry.space_group_name_H-M   'P 1'
#
loop_
_entity.id
_entity.type
_entity.pdbx_description
1 polymer ?
#
loop_
_entity_poly.entity_id
_entity_poly.type
_entity_poly.pdbx_seq_one_letter_code
_entity_poly.pdbx_strand_id
1 'polypeptide(L)'
;MSDEETCLKRQSSQKLYYGDFNKEVGGATCDDMCIQKREELKGILNGDENAETIAQTIAEGWCVVNSKCGKQKPLLFDGVTFYYWLGNEISNVVGDEEGNFRNTIGTICDKVKSTVGGKEYPYMCPKVTKKQFQWLKVIYDYTLNYKNGKDTMVRRDNACTDQCRSYVRNIKDKYGNEREICKGSGVTDCYKEIRGMFSSRAGRTIKEPSKLTCQPPIAVKPATAAKPVAAVRPPAPRAAAEHLGQPRGEESSRDGVTSQSVHSRPEARPAPPEPPGEPTRQAGKYVIE
;
A
#
# COMPACT_ATOMS: atom_id res chain seq x y z
N MET A 1 3.52 -6.31 15.21
CA MET A 1 2.58 -5.32 14.65
C MET A 1 3.25 -3.97 14.73
N SER A 2 3.39 -3.26 13.61
CA SER A 2 4.08 -1.97 13.56
C SER A 2 3.26 -0.85 14.22
N ASP A 3 3.90 0.27 14.55
CA ASP A 3 3.21 1.48 15.03
C ASP A 3 2.20 2.00 14.01
N GLU A 4 2.52 1.88 12.71
CA GLU A 4 1.59 2.19 11.61
C GLU A 4 0.34 1.32 11.68
N GLU A 5 0.50 -0.01 11.72
CA GLU A 5 -0.63 -0.96 11.76
C GLU A 5 -1.53 -0.71 12.97
N THR A 6 -0.90 -0.49 14.12
CA THR A 6 -1.59 -0.21 15.37
C THR A 6 -2.34 1.12 15.29
N CYS A 7 -1.68 2.17 14.80
CA CYS A 7 -2.29 3.48 14.68
C CYS A 7 -3.45 3.51 13.67
N LEU A 8 -3.24 2.92 12.49
CA LEU A 8 -4.25 2.87 11.44
C LEU A 8 -5.35 1.82 11.71
N LYS A 9 -5.19 0.99 12.76
CA LYS A 9 -6.04 -0.15 13.12
C LYS A 9 -6.28 -1.08 11.94
N ARG A 10 -5.26 -1.28 11.10
CA ARG A 10 -5.37 -1.93 9.79
C ARG A 10 -4.07 -2.65 9.43
N GLN A 11 -4.12 -3.44 8.36
CA GLN A 11 -2.94 -4.06 7.75
C GLN A 11 -1.93 -2.98 7.33
N SER A 12 -0.65 -3.33 7.32
CA SER A 12 0.42 -2.44 6.88
C SER A 12 0.25 -2.03 5.42
N SER A 13 0.78 -0.86 5.07
CA SER A 13 0.94 -0.41 3.68
C SER A 13 1.54 -1.51 2.79
N GLN A 14 2.46 -2.31 3.36
CA GLN A 14 3.07 -3.44 2.66
C GLN A 14 2.05 -4.40 2.06
N LYS A 15 1.13 -4.89 2.89
CA LYS A 15 0.12 -5.85 2.46
C LYS A 15 -0.95 -5.23 1.58
N LEU A 16 -1.28 -3.96 1.83
CA LEU A 16 -2.37 -3.27 1.15
C LEU A 16 -2.03 -2.80 -0.26
N TYR A 17 -0.79 -2.38 -0.49
CA TYR A 17 -0.39 -1.70 -1.73
C TYR A 17 0.62 -2.47 -2.56
N TYR A 18 1.43 -3.32 -1.91
CA TYR A 18 2.45 -4.11 -2.59
C TYR A 18 2.13 -5.60 -2.63
N GLY A 19 1.00 -6.01 -2.04
CA GLY A 19 0.57 -7.40 -2.01
C GLY A 19 0.46 -8.03 -3.40
N ASP A 20 0.06 -7.26 -4.40
CA ASP A 20 -0.09 -7.76 -5.78
C ASP A 20 1.26 -8.12 -6.44
N PHE A 21 2.36 -7.48 -6.03
CA PHE A 21 3.70 -7.81 -6.53
C PHE A 21 4.32 -9.04 -5.85
N ASN A 22 3.78 -9.43 -4.69
CA ASN A 22 4.24 -10.58 -3.91
C ASN A 22 3.38 -11.84 -4.13
N LYS A 23 2.33 -11.75 -4.96
CA LYS A 23 1.52 -12.92 -5.29
C LYS A 23 2.31 -13.81 -6.22
N GLU A 24 2.45 -15.08 -5.87
CA GLU A 24 2.89 -16.09 -6.81
C GLU A 24 1.98 -16.02 -8.04
N VAL A 25 2.57 -15.76 -9.20
CA VAL A 25 1.84 -15.75 -10.47
C VAL A 25 1.47 -17.20 -10.73
N GLY A 26 0.30 -17.62 -10.24
CA GLY A 26 -0.12 -19.02 -10.23
C GLY A 26 -0.12 -19.60 -11.65
N GLY A 27 0.94 -20.31 -12.01
CA GLY A 27 1.11 -21.13 -13.22
C GLY A 27 0.90 -20.44 -14.57
N ALA A 28 0.46 -19.18 -14.61
CA ALA A 28 0.34 -18.43 -15.85
C ALA A 28 1.75 -18.14 -16.33
N THR A 29 2.16 -18.83 -17.39
CA THR A 29 3.43 -18.64 -18.07
C THR A 29 3.59 -17.15 -18.35
N CYS A 30 4.50 -16.53 -17.59
CA CYS A 30 5.04 -15.23 -17.91
C CYS A 30 5.41 -15.21 -19.41
N ASP A 31 4.92 -14.21 -20.15
CA ASP A 31 5.26 -13.96 -21.57
C ASP A 31 6.78 -14.03 -21.77
N ASP A 32 7.28 -14.39 -22.95
CA ASP A 32 8.73 -14.51 -23.23
C ASP A 32 9.50 -13.24 -22.83
N MET A 33 8.84 -12.07 -22.91
CA MET A 33 9.37 -10.79 -22.42
C MET A 33 9.67 -10.76 -20.91
N CYS A 34 8.85 -11.40 -20.09
CA CYS A 34 9.04 -11.50 -18.65
C CYS A 34 10.25 -12.38 -18.31
N ILE A 35 10.38 -13.51 -19.02
CA ILE A 35 11.54 -14.41 -18.91
C ILE A 35 12.82 -13.67 -19.32
N GLN A 36 12.79 -12.94 -20.44
CA GLN A 36 13.92 -12.12 -20.87
C GLN A 36 14.32 -11.08 -19.80
N LYS A 37 13.34 -10.40 -19.19
CA LYS A 37 13.62 -9.42 -18.14
C LYS A 37 14.25 -10.06 -16.91
N ARG A 38 13.85 -11.26 -16.53
CA ARG A 38 14.50 -12.02 -15.45
C ARG A 38 15.99 -12.21 -15.72
N GLU A 39 16.36 -12.65 -16.91
CA GLU A 39 17.78 -12.88 -17.26
C GLU A 39 18.58 -11.57 -17.30
N GLU A 40 17.99 -10.47 -17.78
CA GLU A 40 18.61 -9.14 -17.70
C GLU A 40 18.83 -8.70 -16.24
N LEU A 41 17.86 -8.95 -15.35
CA LEU A 41 17.94 -8.59 -13.94
C LEU A 41 18.97 -9.42 -13.18
N LYS A 42 19.06 -10.73 -13.47
CA LYS A 42 20.10 -11.61 -12.92
C LYS A 42 21.50 -11.06 -13.17
N GLY A 43 21.76 -10.58 -14.38
CA GLY A 43 23.05 -9.97 -14.73
C GLY A 43 23.38 -8.71 -13.92
N ILE A 44 22.37 -7.93 -13.52
CA ILE A 44 22.54 -6.70 -12.74
C ILE A 44 22.75 -7.00 -11.25
N LEU A 45 22.07 -8.03 -10.74
CA LEU A 45 22.14 -8.45 -9.34
C LEU A 45 23.31 -9.40 -9.06
N ASN A 46 24.16 -9.65 -10.06
CA ASN A 46 25.25 -10.62 -10.00
C ASN A 46 26.15 -10.39 -8.77
N GLY A 47 26.44 -11.46 -8.02
CA GLY A 47 27.26 -11.41 -6.80
C GLY A 47 26.52 -11.68 -5.48
N ASP A 48 25.19 -11.75 -5.49
CA ASP A 48 24.37 -12.18 -4.34
C ASP A 48 23.94 -13.65 -4.50
N GLU A 49 23.99 -14.43 -3.42
CA GLU A 49 23.56 -15.85 -3.42
C GLU A 49 22.07 -16.02 -3.75
N ASN A 50 21.26 -14.98 -3.51
CA ASN A 50 19.84 -14.94 -3.76
C ASN A 50 19.49 -14.21 -5.07
N ALA A 51 20.49 -13.76 -5.86
CA ALA A 51 20.28 -12.93 -7.04
C ALA A 51 19.25 -13.53 -8.02
N GLU A 52 19.23 -14.86 -8.17
CA GLU A 52 18.26 -15.56 -9.00
C GLU A 52 16.83 -15.41 -8.49
N THR A 53 16.60 -15.69 -7.21
CA THR A 53 15.29 -15.56 -6.57
C THR A 53 14.78 -14.12 -6.63
N ILE A 54 15.65 -13.14 -6.33
CA ILE A 54 15.29 -11.73 -6.36
C ILE A 54 14.99 -11.26 -7.78
N ALA A 55 15.81 -11.65 -8.76
CA ALA A 55 15.58 -11.32 -10.17
C ALA A 55 14.25 -11.90 -10.66
N GLN A 56 13.92 -13.12 -10.23
CA GLN A 56 12.63 -13.74 -10.52
C GLN A 56 11.49 -12.94 -9.89
N THR A 57 11.55 -12.63 -8.59
CA THR A 57 10.54 -11.82 -7.91
C THR A 57 10.31 -10.48 -8.60
N ILE A 58 11.39 -9.76 -8.93
CA ILE A 58 11.31 -8.46 -9.63
C ILE A 58 10.69 -8.61 -11.01
N ALA A 59 11.06 -9.63 -11.77
CA ALA A 59 10.50 -9.88 -13.10
C ALA A 59 8.99 -10.14 -13.01
N GLU A 60 8.55 -10.97 -12.07
CA GLU A 60 7.13 -11.26 -11.84
C GLU A 60 6.35 -9.99 -11.46
N GLY A 61 6.86 -9.20 -10.51
CA GLY A 61 6.27 -7.92 -10.12
C GLY A 61 6.17 -6.94 -11.30
N TRP A 62 7.20 -6.87 -12.15
CA TRP A 62 7.19 -6.03 -13.35
C TRP A 62 6.13 -6.50 -14.37
N CYS A 63 5.90 -7.81 -14.48
CA CYS A 63 4.91 -8.37 -15.38
C CYS A 63 3.47 -8.08 -14.94
N VAL A 64 3.23 -8.02 -13.62
CA VAL A 64 1.97 -7.55 -13.04
C VAL A 64 1.70 -6.10 -13.50
N VAL A 65 2.69 -5.21 -13.37
CA VAL A 65 2.58 -3.79 -13.78
C VAL A 65 2.37 -3.61 -15.28
N ASN A 66 2.78 -4.55 -16.12
CA ASN A 66 2.64 -4.43 -17.58
C ASN A 66 1.42 -5.16 -18.15
N SER A 67 0.55 -5.74 -17.31
CA SER A 67 -0.66 -6.49 -17.73
C SER A 67 -0.42 -7.63 -18.71
N LYS A 68 0.79 -8.19 -18.72
CA LYS A 68 1.16 -9.30 -19.61
C LYS A 68 0.97 -10.67 -18.98
N CYS A 69 0.49 -10.74 -17.73
CA CYS A 69 0.20 -11.99 -17.02
C CYS A 69 -1.29 -12.16 -16.62
N GLY A 70 -2.21 -11.35 -17.15
CA GLY A 70 -3.64 -11.44 -16.81
C GLY A 70 -4.47 -10.24 -17.28
N LYS A 71 -5.74 -10.49 -17.58
CA LYS A 71 -6.63 -9.75 -18.51
C LYS A 71 -7.06 -8.30 -18.16
N GLN A 72 -6.37 -7.54 -17.32
CA GLN A 72 -6.75 -6.13 -17.09
C GLN A 72 -5.55 -5.20 -17.07
N LYS A 73 -5.67 -4.10 -17.83
CA LYS A 73 -4.72 -2.98 -17.86
C LYS A 73 -4.54 -2.42 -16.44
N PRO A 74 -3.32 -2.08 -16.03
CA PRO A 74 -3.08 -1.58 -14.70
C PRO A 74 -3.54 -0.12 -14.66
N LEU A 75 -4.34 0.22 -13.66
CA LEU A 75 -5.01 1.52 -13.55
C LEU A 75 -4.02 2.64 -13.20
N LEU A 76 -3.12 3.10 -14.08
CA LEU A 76 -2.39 4.39 -13.96
C LEU A 76 -1.60 4.64 -12.64
N PHE A 77 -1.60 3.70 -11.69
CA PHE A 77 -1.15 3.84 -10.31
C PHE A 77 0.07 2.97 -9.99
N ASP A 78 0.56 2.22 -10.98
CA ASP A 78 1.42 1.08 -10.67
C ASP A 78 2.91 1.41 -10.79
N GLY A 79 3.30 2.45 -11.54
CA GLY A 79 4.73 2.73 -11.74
C GLY A 79 5.45 3.26 -10.50
N VAL A 80 4.85 4.22 -9.79
CA VAL A 80 5.43 4.76 -8.56
C VAL A 80 5.35 3.73 -7.43
N THR A 81 4.22 3.02 -7.33
CA THR A 81 4.05 1.92 -6.36
C THR A 81 5.06 0.80 -6.59
N PHE A 82 5.30 0.44 -7.85
CA PHE A 82 6.32 -0.53 -8.23
C PHE A 82 7.73 -0.06 -7.87
N TYR A 83 8.06 1.22 -8.07
CA TYR A 83 9.36 1.76 -7.65
C TYR A 83 9.62 1.56 -6.14
N TYR A 84 8.64 1.90 -5.30
CA TYR A 84 8.78 1.75 -3.84
C TYR A 84 8.75 0.30 -3.37
N TRP A 85 8.08 -0.59 -4.10
CA TRP A 85 8.20 -2.03 -3.87
C TRP A 85 9.57 -2.55 -4.29
N LEU A 86 9.99 -2.26 -5.52
CA LEU A 86 11.27 -2.68 -6.09
C LEU A 86 12.44 -2.26 -5.20
N GLY A 87 12.48 -0.99 -4.78
CA GLY A 87 13.56 -0.53 -3.91
C GLY A 87 13.55 -1.18 -2.54
N ASN A 88 12.42 -1.70 -2.05
CA ASN A 88 12.38 -2.51 -0.83
C ASN A 88 13.07 -3.86 -1.04
N GLU A 89 12.78 -4.54 -2.15
CA GLU A 89 13.44 -5.81 -2.51
C GLU A 89 14.95 -5.61 -2.71
N ILE A 90 15.35 -4.55 -3.42
CA ILE A 90 16.77 -4.20 -3.64
C ILE A 90 17.48 -3.80 -2.34
N SER A 91 16.78 -3.15 -1.40
CA SER A 91 17.37 -2.74 -0.13
C SER A 91 17.80 -3.91 0.75
N ASN A 92 17.18 -5.08 0.57
CA ASN A 92 17.47 -6.26 1.39
C ASN A 92 18.71 -7.03 0.94
N VAL A 93 19.21 -6.72 -0.26
CA VAL A 93 20.17 -7.58 -0.97
C VAL A 93 21.43 -6.78 -1.32
N VAL A 94 21.27 -5.50 -1.61
CA VAL A 94 22.41 -4.61 -1.83
C VAL A 94 22.93 -4.10 -0.48
N GLY A 95 24.23 -4.29 -0.28
CA GLY A 95 24.95 -3.79 0.89
C GLY A 95 24.83 -2.27 1.08
N ASP A 96 25.19 -1.81 2.27
CA ASP A 96 25.06 -0.40 2.67
C ASP A 96 26.17 0.51 2.13
N GLU A 97 27.08 -0.03 1.32
CA GLU A 97 28.11 0.75 0.62
C GLU A 97 27.50 1.90 -0.17
N GLU A 98 28.12 3.07 -0.04
CA GLU A 98 27.60 4.30 -0.63
C GLU A 98 27.54 4.18 -2.16
N GLY A 99 26.35 4.40 -2.71
CA GLY A 99 26.14 4.37 -4.16
C GLY A 99 25.70 3.03 -4.71
N ASN A 100 25.94 1.88 -4.05
CA ASN A 100 25.54 0.58 -4.57
C ASN A 100 24.03 0.51 -4.79
N PHE A 101 23.24 0.84 -3.77
CA PHE A 101 21.78 0.89 -3.90
C PHE A 101 21.32 1.82 -5.02
N ARG A 102 21.88 3.04 -5.07
CA ARG A 102 21.54 4.08 -6.06
C ARG A 102 21.81 3.60 -7.49
N ASN A 103 22.95 2.96 -7.70
CA ASN A 103 23.39 2.45 -8.99
C ASN A 103 22.54 1.25 -9.42
N THR A 104 22.30 0.30 -8.50
CA THR A 104 21.49 -0.90 -8.77
C THR A 104 20.05 -0.52 -9.08
N ILE A 105 19.36 0.23 -8.21
CA ILE A 105 17.97 0.61 -8.45
C ILE A 105 17.83 1.47 -9.71
N GLY A 106 18.80 2.36 -9.97
CA GLY A 106 18.83 3.18 -11.18
C GLY A 106 18.95 2.33 -12.46
N THR A 107 19.87 1.37 -12.45
CA THR A 107 20.11 0.45 -13.59
C THR A 107 18.88 -0.42 -13.85
N ILE A 108 18.28 -0.98 -12.79
CA ILE A 108 17.06 -1.77 -12.91
C ILE A 108 15.93 -0.90 -13.44
N CYS A 109 15.72 0.28 -12.88
CA CYS A 109 14.76 1.26 -13.38
C CYS A 109 14.93 1.53 -14.87
N ASP A 110 16.17 1.74 -15.34
CA ASP A 110 16.46 1.99 -16.75
C ASP A 110 16.13 0.77 -17.64
N LYS A 111 16.24 -0.45 -17.10
CA LYS A 111 15.92 -1.70 -17.81
C LYS A 111 14.45 -2.07 -17.79
N VAL A 112 13.75 -1.77 -16.70
CA VAL A 112 12.33 -2.08 -16.50
C VAL A 112 11.42 -0.95 -16.97
N LYS A 113 11.98 0.22 -17.34
CA LYS A 113 11.28 1.23 -18.13
C LYS A 113 10.73 0.56 -19.38
N SER A 114 9.42 0.33 -19.38
CA SER A 114 8.71 -0.21 -20.53
C SER A 114 8.12 0.93 -21.34
N THR A 115 8.26 0.81 -22.66
CA THR A 115 7.42 1.55 -23.60
C THR A 115 6.09 0.81 -23.72
N VAL A 116 5.07 1.26 -22.98
CA VAL A 116 3.71 0.74 -23.18
C VAL A 116 3.08 1.50 -24.33
N GLY A 117 2.93 0.84 -25.48
CA GLY A 117 2.36 1.45 -26.69
C GLY A 117 3.20 2.59 -27.27
N GLY A 118 4.53 2.48 -27.21
CA GLY A 118 5.45 3.50 -27.73
C GLY A 118 5.51 4.79 -26.92
N LYS A 119 4.78 4.88 -25.81
CA LYS A 119 4.85 6.01 -24.87
C LYS A 119 5.74 5.61 -23.70
N GLU A 120 6.77 6.41 -23.47
CA GLU A 120 7.54 6.33 -22.23
C GLU A 120 6.59 6.70 -21.08
N TYR A 121 6.35 5.75 -20.18
CA TYR A 121 5.76 6.11 -18.92
C TYR A 121 6.83 6.85 -18.11
N PRO A 122 6.53 8.03 -17.54
CA PRO A 122 7.45 8.70 -16.64
C PRO A 122 7.46 7.90 -15.33
N TYR A 123 8.17 6.77 -15.31
CA TYR A 123 8.58 6.12 -14.09
C TYR A 123 9.49 7.12 -13.39
N MET A 124 8.99 7.72 -12.31
CA MET A 124 9.85 8.45 -11.39
C MET A 124 10.73 7.39 -10.73
N CYS A 125 11.96 7.31 -11.22
CA CYS A 125 13.02 6.48 -10.67
C CYS A 125 14.11 7.42 -10.13
N PRO A 126 13.82 8.15 -9.03
CA PRO A 126 14.78 9.09 -8.50
C PRO A 126 16.04 8.33 -8.09
N LYS A 127 17.20 8.83 -8.52
CA LYS A 127 18.51 8.26 -8.20
C LYS A 127 18.92 8.73 -6.80
N VAL A 128 18.43 8.05 -5.78
CA VAL A 128 18.63 8.39 -4.37
C VAL A 128 19.45 7.32 -3.65
N THR A 129 20.06 7.69 -2.53
CA THR A 129 20.71 6.72 -1.62
C THR A 129 19.67 5.80 -0.96
N LYS A 130 20.12 4.66 -0.42
CA LYS A 130 19.26 3.70 0.31
C LYS A 130 18.49 4.37 1.45
N LYS A 131 19.19 5.20 2.23
CA LYS A 131 18.60 5.96 3.34
C LYS A 131 17.51 6.93 2.87
N GLN A 132 17.78 7.64 1.78
CA GLN A 132 16.80 8.57 1.21
C GLN A 132 15.57 7.83 0.66
N PHE A 133 15.81 6.71 -0.04
CA PHE A 133 14.73 5.85 -0.52
C PHE A 133 13.79 5.42 0.62
N GLN A 134 14.34 4.97 1.76
CA GLN A 134 13.53 4.58 2.92
C GLN A 134 12.67 5.74 3.45
N TRP A 135 13.20 6.97 3.45
CA TRP A 135 12.44 8.13 3.88
C TRP A 135 11.34 8.49 2.90
N LEU A 136 11.64 8.51 1.60
CA LEU A 136 10.67 8.73 0.53
C LEU A 136 9.56 7.67 0.57
N LYS A 137 9.88 6.40 0.83
CA LYS A 137 8.90 5.32 0.96
C LYS A 137 7.93 5.59 2.10
N VAL A 138 8.41 5.99 3.28
CA VAL A 138 7.53 6.33 4.42
C VAL A 138 6.56 7.47 4.06
N ILE A 139 7.04 8.49 3.34
CA ILE A 139 6.22 9.62 2.89
C ILE A 139 5.20 9.15 1.84
N TYR A 140 5.61 8.29 0.91
CA TYR A 140 4.74 7.72 -0.11
C TYR A 140 3.63 6.86 0.51
N ASP A 141 3.97 5.93 1.39
CA ASP A 141 3.03 5.06 2.11
C ASP A 141 1.98 5.91 2.88
N TYR A 142 2.42 6.99 3.52
CA TYR A 142 1.52 7.97 4.12
C TYR A 142 0.54 8.56 3.10
N THR A 143 1.02 8.98 1.91
CA THR A 143 0.13 9.57 0.88
C THR A 143 -0.89 8.56 0.34
N LEU A 144 -0.52 7.29 0.24
CA LEU A 144 -1.43 6.21 -0.13
C LEU A 144 -2.50 6.00 0.93
N ASN A 145 -2.11 5.94 2.21
CA ASN A 145 -3.05 5.82 3.32
C ASN A 145 -4.02 7.01 3.38
N TYR A 146 -3.53 8.23 3.16
CA TYR A 146 -4.36 9.44 3.10
C TYR A 146 -5.38 9.38 1.97
N LYS A 147 -4.93 9.12 0.73
CA LYS A 147 -5.79 9.07 -0.48
C LYS A 147 -6.90 8.02 -0.37
N ASN A 148 -6.61 6.90 0.26
CA ASN A 148 -7.57 5.81 0.44
C ASN A 148 -8.52 6.02 1.63
N GLY A 149 -8.54 7.23 2.21
CA GLY A 149 -9.41 7.55 3.35
C GLY A 149 -9.05 6.76 4.62
N LYS A 150 -7.85 6.16 4.67
CA LYS A 150 -7.37 5.41 5.83
C LYS A 150 -6.81 6.33 6.90
N ASP A 151 -6.44 7.56 6.54
CA ASP A 151 -5.99 8.59 7.48
C ASP A 151 -7.16 9.36 8.16
N THR A 152 -8.25 8.66 8.50
CA THR A 152 -9.34 9.23 9.31
C THR A 152 -8.90 9.53 10.75
N MET A 153 -7.77 8.96 11.17
CA MET A 153 -7.15 9.14 12.49
C MET A 153 -6.58 10.55 12.71
N VAL A 154 -6.01 11.19 11.69
CA VAL A 154 -5.60 12.61 11.77
C VAL A 154 -6.82 13.57 11.75
N ARG A 155 -8.01 13.08 11.40
CA ARG A 155 -9.21 13.90 11.15
C ARG A 155 -10.28 13.82 12.24
N ARG A 156 -10.23 12.86 13.17
CA ARG A 156 -11.28 12.67 14.18
C ARG A 156 -10.68 12.65 15.57
N ASP A 157 -11.40 13.26 16.50
CA ASP A 157 -11.08 13.59 17.91
C ASP A 157 -10.76 12.40 18.83
N ASN A 158 -10.30 11.28 18.27
CA ASN A 158 -9.93 10.10 19.00
C ASN A 158 -8.51 10.26 19.52
N ALA A 159 -8.37 10.07 20.83
CA ALA A 159 -7.12 9.99 21.57
C ALA A 159 -5.92 9.55 20.72
N CYS A 160 -4.97 10.44 20.49
CA CYS A 160 -3.69 10.04 19.93
C CYS A 160 -3.01 9.05 20.91
N THR A 161 -2.95 7.77 20.54
CA THR A 161 -2.22 6.75 21.30
C THR A 161 -0.71 6.98 21.15
N ASP A 162 0.11 6.33 21.98
CA ASP A 162 1.57 6.41 21.84
C ASP A 162 2.06 5.93 20.48
N GLN A 163 1.46 4.87 19.95
CA GLN A 163 1.78 4.34 18.62
C GLN A 163 1.43 5.34 17.52
N CYS A 164 0.29 6.04 17.64
CA CYS A 164 -0.04 7.11 16.69
C CYS A 164 0.90 8.32 16.82
N ARG A 165 1.32 8.69 18.04
CA ARG A 165 2.34 9.73 18.23
C ARG A 165 3.64 9.34 17.53
N SER A 166 4.09 8.09 17.74
CA SER A 166 5.30 7.55 17.15
C SER A 166 5.22 7.56 15.61
N TYR A 167 4.12 7.05 15.05
CA TYR A 167 3.87 7.04 13.61
C TYR A 167 3.89 8.46 13.00
N VAL A 168 3.14 9.40 13.57
CA VAL A 168 3.09 10.79 13.10
C VAL A 168 4.45 11.48 13.22
N ARG A 169 5.18 11.26 14.32
CA ARG A 169 6.53 11.79 14.51
C ARG A 169 7.49 11.25 13.46
N ASN A 170 7.48 9.93 13.22
CA ASN A 170 8.34 9.30 12.23
C ASN A 170 8.11 9.89 10.83
N ILE A 171 6.86 10.03 10.38
CA ILE A 171 6.55 10.63 9.07
C ILE A 171 7.04 12.08 9.03
N LYS A 172 6.78 12.87 10.08
CA LYS A 172 7.24 14.26 10.19
C LYS A 172 8.76 14.37 10.06
N ASP A 173 9.50 13.54 10.79
CA ASP A 173 10.95 13.54 10.81
C ASP A 173 11.51 13.15 9.43
N LYS A 174 10.97 12.10 8.80
CA LYS A 174 11.39 11.67 7.45
C LYS A 174 11.11 12.74 6.41
N TYR A 175 9.92 13.34 6.45
CA TYR A 175 9.55 14.45 5.56
C TYR A 175 10.43 15.68 5.75
N GLY A 176 10.73 16.04 7.00
CA GLY A 176 11.63 17.15 7.33
C GLY A 176 13.04 16.93 6.79
N ASN A 177 13.63 15.77 7.09
CA ASN A 177 14.97 15.41 6.63
C ASN A 177 15.08 15.44 5.10
N GLU A 178 14.13 14.81 4.41
CA GLU A 178 14.14 14.80 2.94
C GLU A 178 13.96 16.18 2.35
N ARG A 179 13.06 16.98 2.90
CA ARG A 179 12.83 18.35 2.41
C ARG A 179 14.09 19.21 2.51
N GLU A 180 14.87 19.08 3.57
CA GLU A 180 16.12 19.84 3.72
C GLU A 180 17.21 19.34 2.79
N ILE A 181 17.38 18.03 2.63
CA ILE A 181 18.38 17.44 1.73
C ILE A 181 18.05 17.74 0.26
N CYS A 182 16.77 17.64 -0.12
CA CYS A 182 16.33 17.92 -1.49
C CYS A 182 16.41 19.41 -1.87
N LYS A 183 16.45 20.34 -0.91
CA LYS A 183 16.64 21.78 -1.19
C LYS A 183 18.08 22.15 -1.52
N GLY A 184 19.05 21.48 -0.91
CA GLY A 184 20.47 21.88 -0.97
C GLY A 184 21.17 21.62 -2.31
N SER A 185 20.49 20.99 -3.28
CA SER A 185 21.14 20.38 -4.45
C SER A 185 20.60 20.85 -5.82
N GLY A 186 19.87 21.97 -5.87
CA GLY A 186 19.11 22.37 -7.07
C GLY A 186 17.85 21.52 -7.25
N VAL A 187 17.11 21.65 -8.36
CA VAL A 187 15.89 20.83 -8.59
C VAL A 187 16.28 19.38 -8.84
N THR A 188 16.48 18.63 -7.75
CA THR A 188 16.78 17.21 -7.77
C THR A 188 15.53 16.37 -8.00
N ASP A 189 15.73 15.14 -8.46
CA ASP A 189 14.63 14.20 -8.70
C ASP A 189 13.84 13.91 -7.42
N CYS A 190 14.47 13.96 -6.24
CA CYS A 190 13.77 13.77 -4.96
C CYS A 190 12.79 14.93 -4.64
N TYR A 191 13.13 16.17 -5.00
CA TYR A 191 12.19 17.30 -4.82
C TYR A 191 10.96 17.15 -5.72
N LYS A 192 11.15 16.75 -6.99
CA LYS A 192 10.05 16.51 -7.93
C LYS A 192 9.14 15.38 -7.44
N GLU A 193 9.73 14.33 -6.89
CA GLU A 193 9.03 13.18 -6.32
C GLU A 193 8.14 13.61 -5.14
N ILE A 194 8.71 14.27 -4.12
CA ILE A 194 7.94 14.77 -2.96
C ILE A 194 6.83 15.71 -3.42
N ARG A 195 7.14 16.68 -4.29
CA ARG A 195 6.15 17.61 -4.83
C ARG A 195 5.04 16.87 -5.58
N GLY A 196 5.39 15.84 -6.35
CA GLY A 196 4.46 15.00 -7.09
C GLY A 196 3.48 14.26 -6.18
N MET A 197 3.94 13.76 -5.03
CA MET A 197 3.08 13.06 -4.05
C MET A 197 1.96 13.94 -3.50
N PHE A 198 2.27 15.21 -3.20
CA PHE A 198 1.34 16.17 -2.58
C PHE A 198 0.62 17.08 -3.59
N SER A 199 0.98 17.02 -4.88
CA SER A 199 0.28 17.75 -5.92
C SER A 199 -1.15 17.23 -6.05
N SER A 200 -2.13 18.12 -5.90
CA SER A 200 -3.55 17.78 -5.98
C SER A 200 -3.88 17.26 -7.39
N ARG A 201 -4.12 15.96 -7.51
CA ARG A 201 -4.80 15.37 -8.65
C ARG A 201 -6.21 15.00 -8.19
N ALA A 202 -7.24 15.50 -8.86
CA ALA A 202 -8.65 15.27 -8.55
C ALA A 202 -9.18 15.91 -7.23
N GLY A 203 -8.68 17.08 -6.85
CA GLY A 203 -9.35 17.94 -5.85
C GLY A 203 -9.22 17.52 -4.38
N ARG A 204 -8.52 16.42 -4.07
CA ARG A 204 -8.19 16.03 -2.70
C ARG A 204 -6.75 16.44 -2.37
N THR A 205 -6.60 17.54 -1.64
CA THR A 205 -5.31 17.98 -1.13
C THR A 205 -4.87 17.07 0.02
N ILE A 206 -3.77 16.33 -0.19
CA ILE A 206 -3.15 15.56 0.89
C ILE A 206 -2.55 16.54 1.90
N LYS A 207 -2.81 16.31 3.20
CA LYS A 207 -2.22 17.13 4.26
C LYS A 207 -0.72 16.85 4.32
N GLU A 208 0.09 17.90 4.24
CA GLU A 208 1.55 17.73 4.38
C GLU A 208 1.91 17.17 5.76
N PRO A 209 2.91 16.28 5.86
CA PRO A 209 3.36 15.72 7.13
C PRO A 209 3.69 16.76 8.21
N SER A 210 4.31 17.88 7.82
CA SER A 210 4.64 18.99 8.71
C SER A 210 3.41 19.53 9.47
N LYS A 211 2.23 19.45 8.87
CA LYS A 211 0.96 19.95 9.42
C LYS A 211 0.21 18.90 10.24
N LEU A 212 0.72 17.66 10.32
CA LEU A 212 0.10 16.62 11.12
C LEU A 212 0.18 16.98 12.60
N THR A 213 -0.94 16.81 13.27
CA THR A 213 -1.10 17.07 14.69
C THR A 213 -1.71 15.83 15.30
N CYS A 214 -1.15 15.40 16.42
CA CYS A 214 -1.67 14.29 17.19
C CYS A 214 -1.91 14.83 18.59
N GLN A 215 -3.16 15.19 18.89
CA GLN A 215 -3.51 15.73 20.20
C GLN A 215 -3.82 14.56 21.14
N PRO A 216 -3.30 14.57 22.38
CA PRO A 216 -3.76 13.62 23.38
C PRO A 216 -5.28 13.78 23.55
N PRO A 217 -5.99 12.71 23.97
CA PRO A 217 -7.39 12.87 24.32
C PRO A 217 -7.52 14.03 25.30
N ILE A 218 -8.45 14.94 25.04
CA ILE A 218 -8.85 15.92 26.04
C ILE A 218 -9.21 15.10 27.27
N ALA A 219 -8.47 15.30 28.36
CA ALA A 219 -8.76 14.62 29.61
C ALA A 219 -10.23 14.91 29.91
N VAL A 220 -11.07 13.88 29.80
CA VAL A 220 -12.48 14.00 30.16
C VAL A 220 -12.43 14.44 31.61
N LYS A 221 -12.94 15.66 31.88
CA LYS A 221 -13.01 16.19 33.24
C LYS A 221 -13.51 15.05 34.11
N PRO A 222 -12.79 14.67 35.18
CA PRO A 222 -13.22 13.57 36.05
C PRO A 222 -14.68 13.83 36.37
N ALA A 223 -15.54 12.88 36.03
CA ALA A 223 -16.97 13.02 36.24
C ALA A 223 -17.15 13.49 37.67
N THR A 224 -17.65 14.72 37.84
CA THR A 224 -17.86 15.31 39.16
C THR A 224 -18.60 14.25 39.95
N ALA A 225 -17.96 13.71 40.99
CA ALA A 225 -18.48 12.59 41.75
C ALA A 225 -19.95 12.87 42.02
N ALA A 226 -20.83 12.03 41.45
CA ALA A 226 -22.25 12.20 41.62
C ALA A 226 -22.49 12.31 43.13
N LYS A 227 -23.09 13.42 43.56
CA LYS A 227 -23.44 13.66 44.95
C LYS A 227 -24.14 12.39 45.44
N PRO A 228 -23.71 11.77 46.56
CA PRO A 228 -24.29 10.51 47.00
C PRO A 228 -25.80 10.66 47.06
N VAL A 229 -26.49 9.90 46.22
CA VAL A 229 -27.95 9.81 46.27
C VAL A 229 -28.26 9.24 47.63
N ALA A 230 -28.96 10.02 48.45
CA ALA A 230 -29.38 9.61 49.78
C ALA A 230 -29.98 8.20 49.70
N ALA A 231 -29.48 7.30 50.55
CA ALA A 231 -29.89 5.91 50.61
C ALA A 231 -31.42 5.82 50.71
N VAL A 232 -32.07 5.44 49.61
CA VAL A 232 -33.47 5.02 49.66
C VAL A 232 -33.49 3.72 50.46
N ARG A 233 -34.15 3.75 51.62
CA ARG A 233 -34.32 2.58 52.48
C ARG A 233 -34.88 1.43 51.64
N PRO A 234 -34.31 0.22 51.74
CA PRO A 234 -34.89 -0.94 51.09
C PRO A 234 -36.31 -1.18 51.63
N PRO A 235 -37.30 -1.45 50.76
CA PRO A 235 -38.60 -1.94 51.20
C PRO A 235 -38.44 -3.29 51.91
N ALA A 236 -39.25 -3.48 52.95
CA ALA A 236 -39.24 -4.65 53.81
C ALA A 236 -39.40 -5.96 53.02
N PRO A 237 -38.76 -7.07 53.48
CA PRO A 237 -38.87 -8.37 52.85
C PRO A 237 -40.31 -8.88 52.90
N ARG A 238 -40.89 -9.15 51.73
CA ARG A 238 -42.18 -9.82 51.60
C ARG A 238 -41.95 -11.34 51.62
N ALA A 239 -42.70 -12.01 52.48
CA ALA A 239 -42.57 -13.43 52.78
C ALA A 239 -42.60 -14.34 51.54
N ALA A 240 -41.77 -15.38 51.61
CA ALA A 240 -41.67 -16.47 50.65
C ALA A 240 -42.97 -17.28 50.59
N ALA A 241 -43.37 -17.68 49.38
CA ALA A 241 -44.27 -18.79 49.15
C ALA A 241 -43.49 -19.88 48.39
N GLU A 242 -43.35 -21.02 49.04
CA GLU A 242 -42.86 -22.28 48.49
C GLU A 242 -43.83 -22.81 47.42
N HIS A 243 -43.31 -23.28 46.28
CA HIS A 243 -43.93 -24.42 45.60
C HIS A 243 -42.94 -25.30 44.84
N LEU A 244 -43.23 -26.59 44.97
CA LEU A 244 -42.44 -27.80 44.72
C LEU A 244 -42.39 -28.25 43.25
N GLY A 245 -41.35 -29.04 42.94
CA GLY A 245 -41.35 -30.13 41.94
C GLY A 245 -41.11 -29.69 40.48
N GLN A 246 -40.35 -30.38 39.62
CA GLN A 246 -39.85 -31.76 39.57
C GLN A 246 -38.70 -31.86 38.54
N PRO A 247 -37.95 -32.99 38.49
CA PRO A 247 -36.83 -33.23 37.56
C PRO A 247 -37.16 -34.24 36.44
N ARG A 248 -36.41 -34.16 35.32
CA ARG A 248 -36.10 -35.19 34.28
C ARG A 248 -35.47 -34.45 33.09
N GLY A 249 -34.51 -34.95 32.33
CA GLY A 249 -33.87 -36.25 32.22
C GLY A 249 -32.80 -36.18 31.11
N GLU A 250 -32.09 -37.28 30.97
CA GLU A 250 -30.91 -37.59 30.17
C GLU A 250 -30.92 -37.32 28.65
N GLU A 251 -29.67 -37.26 28.15
CA GLU A 251 -29.12 -37.91 26.94
C GLU A 251 -29.42 -37.49 25.49
N SER A 252 -28.40 -37.87 24.68
CA SER A 252 -28.38 -38.07 23.23
C SER A 252 -27.80 -36.89 22.44
N SER A 253 -26.53 -36.92 22.01
CA SER A 253 -25.90 -37.79 21.00
C SER A 253 -26.34 -37.47 19.56
N ARG A 254 -25.31 -37.44 18.69
CA ARG A 254 -25.29 -37.64 17.23
C ARG A 254 -25.28 -36.45 16.25
N ASP A 255 -24.23 -36.56 15.44
CA ASP A 255 -24.16 -36.49 13.98
C ASP A 255 -23.88 -35.17 13.28
N GLY A 256 -22.72 -35.19 12.61
CA GLY A 256 -22.34 -34.23 11.59
C GLY A 256 -23.16 -34.40 10.32
N VAL A 257 -23.26 -33.32 9.56
CA VAL A 257 -23.69 -33.33 8.17
C VAL A 257 -22.79 -32.38 7.39
N THR A 258 -22.02 -33.00 6.50
CA THR A 258 -21.35 -32.39 5.35
C THR A 258 -22.40 -31.74 4.44
N SER A 259 -22.27 -30.45 4.17
CA SER A 259 -23.01 -29.80 3.06
C SER A 259 -22.03 -29.37 1.98
N GLN A 260 -21.98 -30.17 0.92
CA GLN A 260 -21.51 -29.77 -0.40
C GLN A 260 -22.56 -28.80 -0.98
N SER A 261 -22.14 -27.59 -1.34
CA SER A 261 -22.98 -26.69 -2.14
C SER A 261 -22.34 -26.46 -3.49
N VAL A 262 -23.13 -26.80 -4.50
CA VAL A 262 -22.81 -26.94 -5.91
C VAL A 262 -22.64 -25.55 -6.53
N HIS A 263 -21.50 -25.31 -7.17
CA HIS A 263 -21.27 -24.13 -8.00
C HIS A 263 -22.11 -24.22 -9.29
N SER A 264 -23.15 -23.41 -9.39
CA SER A 264 -23.80 -23.11 -10.67
C SER A 264 -22.94 -22.12 -11.46
N ARG A 265 -22.50 -22.57 -12.64
CA ARG A 265 -21.70 -21.80 -13.60
C ARG A 265 -22.62 -20.87 -14.41
N PRO A 266 -22.43 -19.53 -14.40
CA PRO A 266 -23.21 -18.64 -15.26
C PRO A 266 -22.74 -18.76 -16.72
N GLU A 267 -23.71 -18.83 -17.63
CA GLU A 267 -23.51 -18.84 -19.08
C GLU A 267 -22.82 -17.55 -19.57
N ALA A 268 -21.92 -17.71 -20.53
CA ALA A 268 -21.15 -16.63 -21.12
C ALA A 268 -22.05 -15.74 -21.99
N ARG A 269 -22.02 -14.42 -21.74
CA ARG A 269 -22.63 -13.44 -22.64
C ARG A 269 -21.82 -13.35 -23.95
N PRO A 270 -22.48 -13.20 -25.11
CA PRO A 270 -21.80 -12.95 -26.38
C PRO A 270 -21.09 -11.60 -26.37
N ALA A 271 -19.95 -11.55 -27.07
CA ALA A 271 -19.11 -10.36 -27.17
C ALA A 271 -19.82 -9.22 -27.93
N PRO A 272 -19.60 -7.96 -27.54
CA PRO A 272 -20.11 -6.81 -28.28
C PRO A 272 -19.36 -6.65 -29.63
N PRO A 273 -20.02 -6.07 -30.65
CA PRO A 273 -19.41 -5.84 -31.96
C PRO A 273 -18.27 -4.82 -31.90
N GLU A 274 -17.27 -5.01 -32.76
CA GLU A 274 -16.09 -4.15 -32.84
C GLU A 274 -16.45 -2.72 -33.30
N PRO A 275 -15.77 -1.68 -32.76
CA PRO A 275 -15.96 -0.31 -33.20
C PRO A 275 -15.33 -0.09 -34.59
N PRO A 276 -15.91 0.83 -35.40
CA PRO A 276 -15.39 1.14 -36.73
C PRO A 276 -13.97 1.74 -36.68
N GLY A 277 -13.13 1.28 -37.61
CA GLY A 277 -11.72 1.66 -37.69
C GLY A 277 -11.49 3.16 -37.90
N GLU A 278 -10.50 3.69 -37.18
CA GLU A 278 -10.13 5.10 -37.17
C GLU A 278 -9.40 5.50 -38.48
N PRO A 279 -9.74 6.64 -39.12
CA PRO A 279 -9.13 7.04 -40.37
C PRO A 279 -7.69 7.53 -40.19
N THR A 280 -6.80 6.99 -41.03
CA THR A 280 -5.36 7.28 -41.02
C THR A 280 -5.09 8.74 -41.44
N ARG A 281 -4.56 9.55 -40.51
CA ARG A 281 -4.10 10.92 -40.83
C ARG A 281 -2.74 10.87 -41.55
N GLN A 282 -2.70 11.34 -42.80
CA GLN A 282 -1.46 11.64 -43.51
C GLN A 282 -0.80 12.90 -42.93
N ALA A 283 0.51 12.82 -42.67
CA ALA A 283 1.31 13.93 -42.19
C ALA A 283 1.74 14.83 -43.37
N GLY A 284 1.31 16.10 -43.33
CA GLY A 284 1.78 17.14 -44.23
C GLY A 284 3.20 17.59 -43.87
N LYS A 285 4.10 17.62 -44.86
CA LYS A 285 5.44 18.20 -44.76
C LYS A 285 5.33 19.73 -44.81
N TYR A 286 5.90 20.42 -43.83
CA TYR A 286 6.19 21.85 -43.92
C TYR A 286 7.58 22.04 -44.52
N VAL A 287 7.66 22.85 -45.57
CA VAL A 287 8.89 23.42 -46.13
C VAL A 287 9.03 24.82 -45.54
N ILE A 288 10.21 25.14 -45.01
CA ILE A 288 10.55 26.46 -44.52
C ILE A 288 11.58 27.03 -45.51
N GLU A 289 11.24 28.17 -46.12
CA GLU A 289 12.18 29.04 -46.86
C GLU A 289 12.93 29.95 -45.89
#